data_AF-A0A6A7AAG7-F1
#
_entry.id   AF-A0A6A7AAG7-F1
#
_cell.length_a   1.000
_cell.length_b   1.000
_cell.length_c   1.000
_cell.angle_alpha   90.00
_cell.angle_beta   90.00
_cell.angle_gamma   90.00
#
_symmetry.space_group_name_H-M   'P 1'
#
loop_
_entity.id
_entity.type
_entity.pdbx_description
1 polymer ?
#
loop_
_entity_poly.entity_id
_entity_poly.type
_entity_poly.pdbx_seq_one_letter_code
_entity_poly.pdbx_strand_id
1 'polypeptide(L)'
;CGSTFGLTCKGSTHGNCCSKWNYCGSTTNYCDVTKGCQSGWGDCNAASPASPASPASTTVTAPKISSNGKCGGNSGTCKGSTYGGCCSQHGWCGKTSGHCGTGCNTLFGTCSGSQSSTVSSSRSSSSSGASPQGRTCRGSKYGDCCSKWGYCGSTDGYCGSGCQPGFGDCLPVSLSTSSKATSSASS
;
A
#
# COMPACT_ATOMS: atom_id res chain seq x y z
N CYS A 1 -1.33 -21.31 -24.66
CA CYS A 1 -0.11 -20.99 -25.43
C CYS A 1 0.50 -22.27 -25.96
N GLY A 2 1.58 -22.21 -26.75
CA GLY A 2 2.33 -23.41 -27.16
C GLY A 2 1.98 -23.88 -28.57
N SER A 3 2.81 -24.80 -29.07
CA SER A 3 2.77 -25.28 -30.46
C SER A 3 1.49 -26.00 -30.83
N THR A 4 0.86 -26.68 -29.88
CA THR A 4 -0.43 -27.37 -30.09
C THR A 4 -1.56 -26.41 -30.45
N PHE A 5 -1.53 -25.19 -29.90
CA PHE A 5 -2.60 -24.20 -30.08
C PHE A 5 -2.22 -23.03 -30.99
N GLY A 6 -0.94 -22.85 -31.30
CA GLY A 6 -0.51 -21.72 -32.12
C GLY A 6 -0.60 -20.37 -31.39
N LEU A 7 -0.56 -20.35 -30.05
CA LEU A 7 -0.84 -19.14 -29.25
C LEU A 7 0.34 -18.74 -28.35
N THR A 8 0.59 -17.44 -28.21
CA THR A 8 1.61 -16.89 -27.30
C THR A 8 1.00 -16.33 -26.00
N CYS A 9 1.82 -16.19 -24.96
CA CYS A 9 1.46 -15.55 -23.70
C CYS A 9 1.77 -14.05 -23.63
N LYS A 10 2.38 -13.48 -24.68
CA LYS A 10 2.80 -12.08 -24.72
C LYS A 10 1.62 -11.12 -24.52
N GLY A 11 1.65 -10.34 -23.44
CA GLY A 11 0.59 -9.38 -23.09
C GLY A 11 -0.58 -9.99 -22.29
N SER A 12 -0.46 -11.23 -21.84
CA SER A 12 -1.48 -11.87 -21.00
C SER A 12 -1.43 -11.33 -19.57
N THR A 13 -2.62 -11.12 -18.99
CA THR A 13 -2.77 -10.79 -17.55
C THR A 13 -2.29 -11.90 -16.62
N HIS A 14 -2.16 -13.14 -17.14
CA HIS A 14 -1.68 -14.29 -16.38
C HIS A 14 -0.15 -14.37 -16.34
N GLY A 15 0.54 -13.61 -17.19
CA GLY A 15 2.00 -13.62 -17.33
C GLY A 15 2.46 -14.09 -18.71
N ASN A 16 3.69 -13.74 -19.06
CA ASN A 16 4.22 -13.84 -20.42
C ASN A 16 4.94 -15.18 -20.72
N CYS A 17 5.08 -16.06 -19.74
CA CYS A 17 5.80 -17.31 -19.90
C CYS A 17 4.85 -18.45 -20.27
N CYS A 18 5.25 -19.29 -21.22
CA CYS A 18 4.46 -20.44 -21.66
C CYS A 18 5.04 -21.74 -21.08
N SER A 19 4.35 -22.37 -20.14
CA SER A 19 4.77 -23.64 -19.53
C SER A 19 4.71 -24.82 -20.52
N LYS A 20 5.36 -25.94 -20.19
CA LYS A 20 5.27 -27.20 -20.96
C LYS A 20 3.84 -27.75 -21.11
N TRP A 21 2.93 -27.29 -20.26
CA TRP A 21 1.53 -27.70 -20.22
C TRP A 21 0.61 -26.77 -21.02
N ASN A 22 1.17 -25.90 -21.86
CA ASN A 22 0.44 -24.98 -22.73
C ASN A 22 -0.32 -23.86 -21.97
N TYR A 23 0.07 -23.58 -20.72
CA TYR A 23 -0.50 -22.49 -19.90
C TYR A 23 0.43 -21.30 -19.75
N CYS A 24 -0.17 -20.10 -19.71
CA CYS A 24 0.51 -18.84 -19.46
C CYS A 24 0.68 -18.56 -17.97
N GLY A 25 1.84 -18.06 -17.57
CA GLY A 25 2.14 -17.71 -16.18
C GLY A 25 3.33 -16.76 -16.07
N SER A 26 3.60 -16.29 -14.86
CA SER A 26 4.73 -15.39 -14.54
C SER A 26 5.69 -15.95 -13.48
N THR A 27 5.41 -17.13 -12.91
CA THR A 27 6.26 -17.74 -11.88
C THR A 27 7.34 -18.63 -12.50
N THR A 28 8.35 -18.98 -11.73
CA THR A 28 9.47 -19.86 -12.15
C THR A 28 8.98 -21.17 -12.78
N ASN A 29 7.86 -21.76 -12.34
CA ASN A 29 7.36 -23.01 -12.95
C ASN A 29 6.93 -22.82 -14.42
N TYR A 30 6.55 -21.59 -14.79
CA TYR A 30 6.13 -21.25 -16.15
C TYR A 30 7.28 -20.69 -16.98
N CYS A 31 8.18 -19.92 -16.36
CA CYS A 31 9.25 -19.19 -17.03
C CYS A 31 10.57 -19.96 -17.15
N ASP A 32 10.77 -20.99 -16.33
CA ASP A 32 12.04 -21.71 -16.28
C ASP A 32 12.16 -22.69 -17.46
N VAL A 33 13.18 -22.48 -18.29
CA VAL A 33 13.49 -23.34 -19.44
C VAL A 33 13.78 -24.79 -19.03
N THR A 34 14.37 -25.03 -17.85
CA THR A 34 14.66 -26.38 -17.35
C THR A 34 13.39 -27.12 -16.91
N LYS A 35 12.34 -26.37 -16.54
CA LYS A 35 11.00 -26.91 -16.23
C LYS A 35 10.11 -27.03 -17.47
N GLY A 36 10.63 -26.66 -18.65
CA GLY A 36 9.99 -26.83 -19.93
C GLY A 36 9.22 -25.60 -20.42
N CYS A 37 9.67 -24.39 -20.09
CA CYS A 37 9.13 -23.19 -20.73
C CYS A 37 9.33 -23.23 -22.26
N GLN A 38 8.26 -22.98 -23.02
CA GLN A 38 8.21 -23.00 -24.47
C GLN A 38 8.64 -21.65 -25.07
N SER A 39 9.92 -21.50 -25.37
CA SER A 39 10.54 -20.22 -25.81
C SER A 39 10.01 -19.67 -27.15
N GLY A 40 9.44 -20.51 -28.01
CA GLY A 40 8.73 -20.06 -29.22
C GLY A 40 7.35 -19.43 -28.95
N TRP A 41 6.82 -19.58 -27.74
CA TRP A 41 5.43 -19.23 -27.39
C TRP A 41 5.32 -18.38 -26.10
N GLY A 42 6.44 -18.04 -25.47
CA GLY A 42 6.49 -17.16 -24.30
C GLY A 42 7.91 -16.70 -23.94
N ASP A 43 8.00 -15.73 -23.05
CA ASP A 43 9.25 -15.11 -22.62
C ASP A 43 9.99 -15.96 -21.58
N CYS A 44 10.68 -17.00 -22.03
CA CYS A 44 11.33 -18.00 -21.18
C CYS A 44 12.69 -17.58 -20.61
N ASN A 45 13.04 -16.30 -20.66
CA ASN A 45 14.34 -15.79 -20.23
C ASN A 45 14.28 -14.93 -18.96
N ALA A 46 13.14 -14.95 -18.27
CA ALA A 46 13.00 -14.27 -17.00
C ALA A 46 13.65 -15.12 -15.90
N ALA A 47 14.94 -14.87 -15.62
CA ALA A 47 15.40 -14.88 -14.23
C ALA A 47 14.48 -13.91 -13.49
N SER A 48 13.42 -14.47 -12.90
CA SER A 48 12.41 -13.71 -12.19
C SER A 48 13.14 -12.82 -11.18
N PRO A 49 13.00 -11.47 -11.18
CA PRO A 49 13.32 -10.75 -9.96
C PRO A 49 12.39 -11.33 -8.92
N ALA A 50 12.96 -12.04 -7.94
CA ALA A 50 12.24 -12.80 -6.93
C ALA A 50 11.04 -12.00 -6.44
N SER A 51 9.86 -12.31 -6.97
CA SER A 51 8.61 -11.82 -6.42
C SER A 51 8.27 -12.77 -5.28
N PRO A 52 8.01 -12.26 -4.06
CA PRO A 52 7.60 -13.11 -2.96
C PRO A 52 6.35 -13.88 -3.37
N ALA A 53 6.36 -15.18 -3.13
CA ALA A 53 5.25 -16.07 -3.44
C ALA A 53 3.94 -15.50 -2.87
N SER A 54 2.98 -15.21 -3.75
CA SER A 54 1.60 -14.97 -3.35
C SER A 54 0.95 -16.32 -3.05
N PRO A 55 0.35 -16.55 -1.87
CA PRO A 55 -0.47 -17.74 -1.65
C PRO A 55 -1.76 -17.66 -2.48
N ALA A 56 -2.30 -18.85 -2.79
CA ALA A 56 -3.44 -19.09 -3.65
C ALA A 56 -4.66 -18.21 -3.32
N SER A 57 -5.29 -17.71 -4.38
CA SER A 57 -6.56 -17.00 -4.37
C SER A 57 -7.70 -17.97 -4.10
N THR A 58 -8.10 -18.13 -2.84
CA THR A 58 -9.49 -18.46 -2.51
C THR A 58 -10.27 -17.17 -2.64
N THR A 59 -11.33 -17.17 -3.45
CA THR A 59 -12.26 -16.06 -3.64
C THR A 59 -12.53 -15.33 -2.32
N VAL A 60 -11.87 -14.18 -2.13
CA VAL A 60 -12.10 -13.28 -1.00
C VAL A 60 -13.36 -12.49 -1.29
N THR A 61 -14.50 -13.15 -1.08
CA THR A 61 -15.68 -12.42 -0.61
C THR A 61 -15.23 -11.69 0.65
N ALA A 62 -15.25 -10.36 0.63
CA ALA A 62 -14.84 -9.56 1.77
C ALA A 62 -15.49 -10.12 3.05
N PRO A 63 -14.71 -10.39 4.12
CA PRO A 63 -15.25 -11.02 5.32
C PRO A 63 -16.36 -10.13 5.90
N LYS A 64 -17.52 -10.73 6.19
CA LYS A 64 -18.63 -10.01 6.84
C LYS A 64 -18.19 -9.46 8.19
N ILE A 65 -18.68 -8.27 8.53
CA ILE A 65 -18.46 -7.67 9.86
C ILE A 65 -19.04 -8.60 10.93
N SER A 66 -18.24 -8.89 11.95
CA SER A 66 -18.61 -9.75 13.06
C SER A 66 -19.71 -9.12 13.92
N SER A 67 -20.82 -9.85 14.08
CA SER A 67 -21.96 -9.47 14.92
C SER A 67 -21.96 -10.11 16.31
N ASN A 68 -21.08 -11.09 16.56
CA ASN A 68 -20.97 -11.81 17.83
C ASN A 68 -19.60 -11.64 18.50
N GLY A 69 -18.76 -10.76 17.98
CA GLY A 69 -17.42 -10.49 18.49
C GLY A 69 -16.37 -11.54 18.14
N LYS A 70 -16.68 -12.55 17.32
CA LYS A 70 -15.70 -13.53 16.83
C LYS A 70 -15.08 -13.12 15.50
N CYS A 71 -13.83 -13.50 15.25
CA CYS A 71 -13.15 -13.20 13.99
C CYS A 71 -12.29 -14.36 13.50
N GLY A 72 -12.03 -14.41 12.19
CA GLY A 72 -11.31 -15.52 11.55
C GLY A 72 -12.02 -16.06 10.30
N GLY A 73 -11.41 -17.06 9.64
CA GLY A 73 -11.80 -17.57 8.32
C GLY A 73 -13.29 -17.83 8.09
N ASN A 74 -13.99 -18.34 9.11
CA ASN A 74 -15.45 -18.59 9.06
C ASN A 74 -16.29 -17.67 9.95
N SER A 75 -15.66 -16.78 10.73
CA SER A 75 -16.30 -15.99 11.78
C SER A 75 -16.48 -14.51 11.43
N GLY A 76 -15.83 -14.03 10.37
CA GLY A 76 -15.93 -12.64 9.90
C GLY A 76 -14.80 -11.73 10.39
N THR A 77 -14.95 -10.42 10.17
CA THR A 77 -13.96 -9.39 10.50
C THR A 77 -14.41 -8.47 11.63
N CYS A 78 -13.45 -8.05 12.44
CA CYS A 78 -13.62 -7.01 13.46
C CYS A 78 -13.61 -5.59 12.87
N LYS A 79 -13.22 -5.41 11.60
CA LYS A 79 -13.20 -4.10 10.92
C LYS A 79 -14.62 -3.53 10.87
N GLY A 80 -14.87 -2.46 11.63
CA GLY A 80 -16.20 -1.84 11.76
C GLY A 80 -17.15 -2.52 12.75
N SER A 81 -16.68 -3.47 13.55
CA SER A 81 -17.47 -4.14 14.58
C SER A 81 -17.58 -3.30 15.86
N THR A 82 -18.74 -3.33 16.53
CA THR A 82 -18.99 -2.63 17.80
C THR A 82 -18.13 -3.16 18.96
N TYR A 83 -17.61 -4.39 18.84
CA TYR A 83 -16.72 -5.01 19.83
C TYR A 83 -15.29 -4.44 19.77
N GLY A 84 -14.91 -3.80 18.66
CA GLY A 84 -13.59 -3.22 18.41
C GLY A 84 -12.96 -3.75 17.12
N GLY A 85 -11.99 -3.00 16.59
CA GLY A 85 -11.41 -3.24 15.26
C GLY A 85 -10.42 -4.40 15.16
N CYS A 86 -9.86 -4.84 16.29
CA CYS A 86 -8.73 -5.77 16.31
C CYS A 86 -9.19 -7.21 16.51
N CYS A 87 -8.65 -8.13 15.71
CA CYS A 87 -8.90 -9.56 15.86
C CYS A 87 -7.74 -10.19 16.63
N SER A 88 -7.95 -10.62 17.86
CA SER A 88 -6.89 -11.24 18.66
C SER A 88 -6.48 -12.61 18.09
N GLN A 89 -5.31 -13.11 18.52
CA GLN A 89 -4.84 -14.46 18.20
C GLN A 89 -5.83 -15.56 18.63
N HIS A 90 -6.71 -15.26 19.59
CA HIS A 90 -7.72 -16.18 20.10
C HIS A 90 -9.05 -16.08 19.34
N GLY A 91 -9.11 -15.29 18.25
CA GLY A 91 -10.29 -15.18 17.39
C GLY A 91 -11.40 -14.28 17.95
N TRP A 92 -11.03 -13.28 18.76
CA TRP A 92 -11.98 -12.34 19.39
C TRP A 92 -11.72 -10.89 19.01
N CYS A 93 -12.81 -10.15 18.77
CA CYS A 93 -12.80 -8.73 18.47
C CYS A 93 -12.63 -7.90 19.73
N GLY A 94 -11.72 -6.92 19.66
CA GLY A 94 -11.47 -6.01 20.75
C GLY A 94 -10.73 -4.75 20.33
N LYS A 95 -10.48 -3.90 21.31
CA LYS A 95 -9.89 -2.56 21.16
C LYS A 95 -8.67 -2.33 22.06
N THR A 96 -8.41 -3.24 23.01
CA THR A 96 -7.28 -3.13 23.94
C THR A 96 -6.00 -3.65 23.31
N SER A 97 -4.84 -3.25 23.85
CA SER A 97 -3.54 -3.76 23.39
C SER A 97 -3.43 -5.29 23.42
N GLY A 98 -4.16 -5.98 24.30
CA GLY A 98 -4.22 -7.45 24.29
C GLY A 98 -4.91 -8.04 23.06
N HIS A 99 -5.77 -7.28 22.39
CA HIS A 99 -6.45 -7.68 21.14
C HIS A 99 -5.74 -7.17 19.90
N CYS A 100 -5.12 -5.99 19.99
CA CYS A 100 -4.48 -5.30 18.88
C CYS A 100 -2.97 -5.54 18.80
N GLY A 101 -2.36 -6.11 19.84
CA GLY A 101 -0.92 -6.32 19.97
C GLY A 101 -0.44 -7.58 19.27
N THR A 102 0.56 -8.22 19.87
CA THR A 102 1.18 -9.45 19.34
C THR A 102 0.13 -10.53 19.10
N GLY A 103 0.21 -11.17 17.93
CA GLY A 103 -0.72 -12.24 17.52
C GLY A 103 -2.05 -11.75 16.96
N CYS A 104 -2.29 -10.44 16.88
CA CYS A 104 -3.47 -9.91 16.21
C CYS A 104 -3.49 -10.32 14.72
N ASN A 105 -4.65 -10.78 14.25
CA ASN A 105 -4.86 -11.26 12.89
C ASN A 105 -5.27 -10.11 11.95
N THR A 106 -4.35 -9.70 11.09
CA THR A 106 -4.50 -8.56 10.17
C THR A 106 -5.48 -8.80 9.02
N LEU A 107 -5.75 -10.07 8.68
CA LEU A 107 -6.75 -10.44 7.69
C LEU A 107 -8.17 -10.15 8.20
N PHE A 108 -8.38 -10.30 9.51
CA PHE A 108 -9.70 -10.15 10.13
C PHE A 108 -9.81 -8.96 11.08
N GLY A 109 -8.78 -8.14 11.28
CA GLY A 109 -8.83 -6.94 12.15
C GLY A 109 -7.76 -5.88 11.87
N THR A 110 -7.81 -4.78 12.63
CA THR A 110 -6.88 -3.64 12.57
C THR A 110 -5.82 -3.75 13.67
N CYS A 111 -4.70 -4.40 13.39
CA CYS A 111 -3.67 -4.68 14.40
C CYS A 111 -2.69 -3.53 14.58
N SER A 112 -2.33 -3.24 15.84
CA SER A 112 -1.43 -2.15 16.23
C SER A 112 0.02 -2.34 15.73
N GLY A 113 0.40 -3.59 15.37
CA GLY A 113 1.69 -3.91 14.75
C GLY A 113 1.69 -3.96 13.23
N SER A 114 0.57 -3.65 12.57
CA SER A 114 0.47 -3.61 11.10
C SER A 114 -0.28 -2.36 10.69
N GLN A 115 0.37 -1.22 10.91
CA GLN A 115 0.01 0.00 10.21
C GLN A 115 0.68 -0.06 8.83
N SER A 116 -0.04 -0.63 7.86
CA SER A 116 0.00 -0.11 6.49
C SER A 116 -1.37 0.50 6.21
N SER A 117 -1.43 1.81 6.48
CA SER A 117 -2.29 2.80 5.84
C SER A 117 -3.77 2.48 5.64
N THR A 118 -4.57 2.67 6.70
CA THR A 118 -5.65 3.67 6.66
C THR A 118 -6.02 4.09 8.08
N VAL A 119 -5.16 4.93 8.68
CA VAL A 119 -5.55 5.74 9.83
C VAL A 119 -5.94 7.12 9.35
N SER A 120 -7.23 7.33 9.08
CA SER A 120 -7.81 8.60 9.51
C SER A 120 -8.01 8.48 11.00
N SER A 121 -7.20 9.19 11.77
CA SER A 121 -7.62 9.96 12.94
C SER A 121 -6.39 10.57 13.61
N SER A 122 -6.13 11.81 13.24
CA SER A 122 -5.86 12.90 14.18
C SER A 122 -4.97 12.54 15.39
N ARG A 123 -3.66 12.62 15.18
CA ARG A 123 -2.78 13.18 16.20
C ARG A 123 -2.06 14.39 15.64
N SER A 124 -2.84 15.45 15.57
CA SER A 124 -2.31 16.79 15.68
C SER A 124 -1.44 16.90 16.93
N SER A 125 -0.41 17.73 16.82
CA SER A 125 0.56 18.15 17.85
C SER A 125 1.61 17.11 18.19
N SER A 126 2.72 17.14 17.46
CA SER A 126 3.95 17.68 18.05
C SER A 126 4.78 18.31 16.94
N SER A 127 5.33 19.46 17.25
CA SER A 127 6.13 20.36 16.41
C SER A 127 7.49 19.76 16.05
N SER A 128 7.55 18.48 15.72
CA SER A 128 8.81 17.71 15.71
C SER A 128 8.91 16.86 14.46
N GLY A 129 9.61 17.39 13.46
CA GLY A 129 10.49 16.66 12.56
C GLY A 129 9.91 15.44 11.81
N ALA A 130 9.61 15.61 10.53
CA ALA A 130 9.50 14.54 9.55
C ALA A 130 10.87 13.90 9.24
N SER A 131 11.47 13.21 10.22
CA SER A 131 12.35 12.04 10.06
C SER A 131 12.97 11.64 11.40
N PRO A 132 13.11 10.33 11.73
CA PRO A 132 13.26 9.18 10.82
C PRO A 132 12.14 8.12 10.89
N GLN A 133 10.91 8.46 11.26
CA GLN A 133 9.86 7.46 11.57
C GLN A 133 8.67 7.44 10.59
N GLY A 134 8.90 7.83 9.32
CA GLY A 134 7.90 7.70 8.25
C GLY A 134 6.63 8.56 8.39
N ARG A 135 6.69 9.70 9.08
CA ARG A 135 5.56 10.65 9.15
C ARG A 135 5.58 11.64 7.99
N THR A 136 4.42 11.98 7.45
CA THR A 136 4.23 13.01 6.41
C THR A 136 3.45 14.20 6.96
N CYS A 137 3.61 15.36 6.32
CA CYS A 137 2.88 16.58 6.65
C CYS A 137 1.46 16.61 6.05
N ARG A 138 1.13 15.66 5.17
CA ARG A 138 -0.15 15.58 4.47
C ARG A 138 -1.32 15.39 5.45
N GLY A 139 -2.26 16.32 5.47
CA GLY A 139 -3.41 16.35 6.38
C GLY A 139 -3.10 16.95 7.77
N SER A 140 -1.95 17.62 7.93
CA SER A 140 -1.58 18.30 9.17
C SER A 140 -2.27 19.64 9.32
N LYS A 141 -2.67 20.00 10.54
CA LYS A 141 -3.26 21.33 10.83
C LYS A 141 -2.29 22.50 10.59
N TYR A 142 -1.00 22.21 10.48
CA TYR A 142 0.04 23.22 10.27
C TYR A 142 0.30 23.48 8.78
N GLY A 143 -0.09 22.54 7.91
CA GLY A 143 0.17 22.58 6.48
C GLY A 143 0.83 21.31 5.94
N ASP A 144 0.66 21.10 4.64
CA ASP A 144 1.05 19.87 3.94
C ASP A 144 2.51 19.85 3.47
N CYS A 145 3.20 20.99 3.50
CA CYS A 145 4.59 21.08 3.08
C CYS A 145 5.55 20.70 4.21
N CYS A 146 6.61 19.99 3.88
CA CYS A 146 7.64 19.59 4.83
C CYS A 146 8.93 20.36 4.57
N SER A 147 9.29 21.30 5.45
CA SER A 147 10.56 22.04 5.34
C SER A 147 11.79 21.13 5.47
N LYS A 148 12.97 21.62 5.07
CA LYS A 148 14.26 20.89 5.20
C LYS A 148 14.61 20.46 6.63
N TRP A 149 13.98 21.10 7.62
CA TRP A 149 14.16 20.84 9.04
C TRP A 149 13.11 19.86 9.59
N GLY A 150 12.27 19.28 8.72
CA GLY A 150 11.21 18.35 9.08
C GLY A 150 9.99 19.01 9.72
N TYR A 151 9.83 20.32 9.64
CA TYR A 151 8.63 20.99 10.15
C TYR A 151 7.56 21.09 9.07
N CYS A 152 6.32 20.82 9.47
CA CYS A 152 5.15 20.97 8.62
C CYS A 152 4.65 22.42 8.61
N GLY A 153 4.31 22.94 7.45
CA GLY A 153 3.81 24.30 7.26
C GLY A 153 3.15 24.48 5.90
N SER A 154 2.49 25.62 5.68
CA SER A 154 1.86 25.99 4.39
C SER A 154 2.48 27.22 3.72
N THR A 155 3.45 27.88 4.36
CA THR A 155 4.07 29.10 3.80
C THR A 155 5.30 28.77 2.97
N ASP A 156 5.77 29.74 2.17
CA ASP A 156 6.94 29.59 1.29
C ASP A 156 8.19 29.02 1.99
N GLY A 157 8.43 29.40 3.25
CA GLY A 157 9.54 28.85 4.05
C GLY A 157 9.46 27.34 4.31
N TYR A 158 8.30 26.72 4.11
CA TYR A 158 8.08 25.27 4.24
C TYR A 158 7.90 24.57 2.90
N CYS A 159 7.28 25.25 1.93
CA CYS A 159 6.95 24.68 0.63
C CYS A 159 7.98 24.97 -0.47
N GLY A 160 8.82 25.98 -0.28
CA GLY A 160 9.82 26.45 -1.24
C GLY A 160 11.13 25.68 -1.14
N SER A 161 12.25 26.40 -1.25
CA SER A 161 13.59 25.80 -1.33
C SER A 161 13.93 24.96 -0.10
N GLY A 162 14.20 23.68 -0.32
CA GLY A 162 14.52 22.71 0.74
C GLY A 162 13.30 21.95 1.26
N CYS A 163 12.12 22.12 0.69
CA CYS A 163 11.00 21.24 1.00
C CYS A 163 11.34 19.77 0.65
N GLN A 164 10.92 18.82 1.51
CA GLN A 164 11.20 17.39 1.40
C GLN A 164 10.02 16.65 0.72
N PRO A 165 10.11 16.32 -0.58
CA PRO A 165 8.96 15.81 -1.36
C PRO A 165 8.51 14.39 -0.96
N GLY A 166 9.37 13.63 -0.28
CA GLY A 166 8.99 12.34 0.31
C GLY A 166 8.11 12.46 1.56
N PHE A 167 8.00 13.66 2.14
CA PHE A 167 7.35 13.90 3.43
C PHE A 167 6.31 15.03 3.39
N GLY A 168 6.18 15.78 2.28
CA GLY A 168 5.17 16.82 2.13
C GLY A 168 4.99 17.28 0.68
N ASP A 169 3.94 18.06 0.46
CA ASP A 169 3.56 18.60 -0.86
C ASP A 169 4.39 19.87 -1.15
N CYS A 170 5.53 19.70 -1.81
CA CYS A 170 6.45 20.79 -2.12
C CYS A 170 6.03 21.58 -3.36
N LEU A 171 6.30 22.90 -3.35
CA LEU A 171 6.10 23.72 -4.54
C LEU A 171 7.11 23.30 -5.60
N PRO A 172 6.68 23.16 -6.87
CA PRO A 172 7.62 22.98 -7.96
C PRO A 172 8.51 24.23 -8.04
N VAL A 173 9.82 24.00 -8.08
CA VAL A 173 10.86 25.05 -8.17
C VAL A 173 10.63 25.99 -9.37
N SER A 174 9.81 25.59 -10.33
CA SER A 174 9.48 26.32 -11.55
C SER A 174 8.41 27.43 -11.43
N LEU A 175 7.89 27.75 -10.23
CA LEU A 175 7.03 28.94 -10.03
C LEU A 175 7.67 30.04 -9.16
N SER A 176 9.00 30.02 -9.02
CA SER A 176 9.73 31.13 -8.36
C SER A 176 9.88 32.38 -9.24
N THR A 177 9.19 32.49 -10.37
CA THR A 177 9.16 33.72 -11.17
C THR A 177 7.75 34.03 -11.67
N SER A 178 7.24 35.16 -11.18
CA SER A 178 5.98 35.84 -11.53
C SER A 178 4.71 35.17 -10.98
N SER A 179 3.91 35.81 -10.11
CA SER A 179 3.55 37.22 -10.13
C SER A 179 3.11 37.70 -8.74
N LYS A 180 3.73 38.81 -8.35
CA LYS A 180 3.15 39.81 -7.47
C LYS A 180 1.81 40.25 -8.07
N ALA A 181 0.70 39.63 -7.68
CA ALA A 181 -0.62 40.24 -7.87
C ALA A 181 -0.81 41.24 -6.74
N THR A 182 -0.36 42.46 -7.03
CA THR A 182 -0.67 43.68 -6.29
C THR A 182 -2.19 43.86 -6.31
N SER A 183 -2.88 43.52 -5.23
CA SER A 183 -4.22 44.06 -4.99
C SER A 183 -4.05 45.36 -4.20
N SER A 184 -3.58 46.40 -4.89
CA SER A 184 -3.78 47.78 -4.46
C SER A 184 -5.22 48.18 -4.76
N ALA A 185 -5.77 48.97 -3.85
CA ALA A 185 -7.13 49.47 -3.79
C ALA A 185 -7.64 50.20 -5.06
N SER A 186 -8.98 50.23 -5.20
CA SER A 186 -9.79 51.46 -5.31
C SER A 186 -10.97 51.30 -6.29
N SER A 187 -12.18 51.43 -5.77
CA SER A 187 -13.27 52.31 -6.26
C SER A 187 -14.34 52.37 -5.18
#